data_AF-A0A7S1G0F7-F1
#
_entry.id   AF-A0A7S1G0F7-F1
#
_cell.length_a   1.000
_cell.length_b   1.000
_cell.length_c   1.000
_cell.angle_alpha   90.00
_cell.angle_beta   90.00
_cell.angle_gamma   90.00
#
_symmetry.space_group_name_H-M   'P 1'
#
loop_
_entity.id
_entity.type
_entity.pdbx_description
1 polymer ?
#
loop_
_entity_poly.entity_id
_entity_poly.type
_entity_poly.pdbx_seq_one_letter_code
_entity_poly.pdbx_strand_id
1 'polypeptide(L)'
;MDRTIPFYVRRIVPDAVERGKRVLISSSENAIRGLLMHLCDIPQEMINKLDIPNGVPIVYDPRSRCIKLLDDGSGRNPLEVHDFGPAAGKTRGGASSVEERDRR
;
A
#
# COMPACT_ATOMS: atom_id res chain seq x y z
N MET A 1 -17.76 5.74 -4.10
CA MET A 1 -16.93 4.50 -4.03
C MET A 1 -17.78 3.24 -4.10
N ASP A 2 -19.02 3.39 -4.56
CA ASP A 2 -20.13 2.53 -4.18
C ASP A 2 -20.17 1.21 -4.96
N ARG A 3 -19.19 1.02 -5.83
CA ARG A 3 -19.02 -0.17 -6.68
C ARG A 3 -17.71 -0.92 -6.38
N THR A 4 -16.61 -0.19 -6.16
CA THR A 4 -15.28 -0.78 -5.94
C THR A 4 -15.19 -1.53 -4.62
N ILE A 5 -15.65 -0.91 -3.52
CA ILE A 5 -15.58 -1.52 -2.18
C ILE A 5 -16.47 -2.77 -2.10
N PRO A 6 -17.75 -2.75 -2.52
CA PRO A 6 -18.58 -3.96 -2.50
C PRO A 6 -18.01 -5.10 -3.34
N PHE A 7 -17.41 -4.79 -4.50
CA PHE A 7 -16.77 -5.81 -5.32
C PHE A 7 -15.53 -6.41 -4.64
N TYR A 8 -14.67 -5.56 -4.06
CA TYR A 8 -13.50 -6.01 -3.30
C TYR A 8 -13.91 -6.96 -2.16
N VAL A 9 -14.88 -6.56 -1.33
CA VAL A 9 -15.33 -7.37 -0.18
C VAL A 9 -15.98 -8.68 -0.62
N ARG A 10 -16.78 -8.68 -1.68
CA ARG A 10 -17.54 -9.88 -2.10
C ARG A 10 -16.73 -10.86 -2.95
N ARG A 11 -15.71 -10.40 -3.66
CA ARG A 11 -14.97 -11.23 -4.64
C ARG A 11 -13.50 -11.39 -4.28
N ILE A 12 -12.82 -10.30 -3.91
CA ILE A 12 -11.36 -10.32 -3.70
C ILE A 12 -11.02 -10.84 -2.31
N VAL A 13 -11.72 -10.40 -1.26
CA VAL A 13 -11.44 -10.82 0.12
C VAL A 13 -11.55 -12.35 0.31
N PRO A 14 -12.61 -13.05 -0.16
CA PRO A 14 -12.69 -14.50 -0.01
C PRO A 14 -11.55 -15.23 -0.74
N ASP A 15 -11.21 -14.78 -1.94
CA ASP A 15 -10.12 -15.39 -2.72
C ASP A 15 -8.75 -15.15 -2.06
N ALA A 16 -8.48 -13.93 -1.60
CA ALA A 16 -7.18 -13.56 -1.03
C ALA A 16 -6.98 -14.08 0.39
N VAL A 17 -7.99 -13.95 1.25
CA VAL A 17 -7.88 -14.24 2.70
C VAL A 17 -8.28 -15.68 3.02
N GLU A 18 -9.45 -16.12 2.56
CA GLU A 18 -9.96 -17.45 2.92
C GLU A 18 -9.29 -18.56 2.11
N ARG A 19 -9.07 -18.32 0.81
CA ARG A 19 -8.47 -19.31 -0.11
C ARG A 19 -6.95 -19.14 -0.26
N GLY A 20 -6.37 -18.10 0.34
CA GLY A 20 -4.93 -17.83 0.30
C GLY A 20 -4.37 -17.56 -1.10
N LYS A 21 -5.20 -17.12 -2.06
CA LYS A 21 -4.74 -16.82 -3.42
C LYS A 21 -4.01 -15.48 -3.45
N ARG A 22 -2.95 -15.39 -4.26
CA ARG A 22 -2.34 -14.10 -4.61
C ARG A 22 -3.20 -13.45 -5.69
N VAL A 23 -3.77 -12.27 -5.38
CA VAL A 23 -4.61 -11.51 -6.31
C VAL A 23 -3.83 -10.32 -6.84
N LEU A 24 -3.79 -10.17 -8.17
CA LEU A 24 -3.30 -8.97 -8.84
C LEU A 24 -4.49 -8.08 -9.21
N ILE A 25 -4.44 -6.82 -8.80
CA ILE A 25 -5.45 -5.81 -9.15
C ILE A 25 -4.79 -4.81 -10.10
N SER A 26 -5.34 -4.65 -11.31
CA SER A 26 -4.95 -3.62 -12.26
C SER A 26 -6.13 -2.68 -12.47
N SER A 27 -5.94 -1.39 -12.20
CA SER A 27 -6.99 -0.36 -12.33
C SER A 27 -6.37 1.02 -12.47
N SER A 28 -7.22 2.05 -12.64
CA SER A 28 -6.78 3.43 -12.68
C SER A 28 -6.48 3.98 -11.28
N GLU A 29 -5.69 5.06 -11.24
CA GLU A 29 -5.23 5.74 -10.03
C GLU A 29 -6.36 6.05 -9.04
N ASN A 30 -7.47 6.65 -9.51
CA ASN A 30 -8.60 7.02 -8.66
C ASN A 30 -9.29 5.81 -8.02
N ALA A 31 -9.37 4.69 -8.74
CA ALA A 31 -9.96 3.46 -8.20
C ALA A 31 -9.05 2.84 -7.12
N ILE A 32 -7.73 2.85 -7.35
CA ILE A 32 -6.74 2.37 -6.38
C ILE A 32 -6.74 3.27 -5.14
N ARG A 33 -6.68 4.60 -5.29
CA ARG A 33 -6.79 5.54 -4.16
C ARG A 33 -8.03 5.28 -3.33
N GLY A 34 -9.17 5.10 -3.99
CA GLY A 34 -10.41 4.84 -3.27
C GLY A 34 -10.43 3.51 -2.53
N LEU A 35 -9.78 2.49 -3.08
CA LEU A 35 -9.57 1.23 -2.40
C LEU A 35 -8.62 1.39 -1.19
N LEU A 36 -7.49 2.07 -1.36
CA LEU A 36 -6.52 2.30 -0.29
C LEU A 36 -7.09 3.13 0.88
N MET A 37 -7.95 4.11 0.59
CA MET A 37 -8.70 4.82 1.63
C MET A 37 -9.46 3.86 2.54
N HIS A 38 -10.16 2.89 1.95
CA HIS A 38 -10.92 1.90 2.70
C HIS A 38 -10.02 0.88 3.42
N LEU A 39 -8.96 0.41 2.75
CA LEU A 39 -8.10 -0.66 3.27
C LEU A 39 -7.17 -0.18 4.40
N CYS A 40 -6.61 1.01 4.27
CA CYS A 40 -5.62 1.58 5.17
C CYS A 40 -6.18 2.68 6.08
N ASP A 41 -7.50 2.93 6.03
CA ASP A 41 -8.16 3.97 6.84
C ASP A 41 -7.55 5.37 6.62
N ILE A 42 -7.15 5.64 5.37
CA ILE A 42 -6.56 6.93 4.98
C ILE A 42 -7.70 7.94 4.85
N PRO A 43 -7.67 9.06 5.62
CA PRO A 43 -8.71 10.07 5.51
C PRO A 43 -8.67 10.75 4.14
N GLN A 44 -9.84 11.16 3.66
CA GLN A 44 -10.02 11.73 2.32
C GLN A 44 -9.17 12.99 2.08
N GLU A 45 -8.85 13.76 3.12
CA GLU A 45 -7.97 14.92 3.01
C GLU A 45 -6.49 14.54 2.78
N MET A 46 -6.10 13.33 3.19
CA MET A 46 -4.74 12.82 3.05
C MET A 46 -4.56 12.03 1.75
N ILE A 47 -5.63 11.43 1.20
CA ILE A 47 -5.50 10.65 -0.04
C ILE A 47 -5.06 11.50 -1.24
N ASN A 48 -5.43 12.78 -1.25
CA ASN A 48 -5.03 13.73 -2.29
C ASN A 48 -3.54 14.09 -2.20
N LYS A 49 -2.91 13.78 -1.06
CA LYS A 49 -1.47 13.91 -0.81
C LYS A 49 -0.74 12.57 -0.93
N LEU A 50 -1.43 11.54 -1.41
CA LEU A 50 -0.86 10.23 -1.73
C LEU A 50 -0.63 10.16 -3.24
N ASP A 51 0.64 10.24 -3.61
CA ASP A 51 1.08 10.05 -4.98
C ASP A 51 1.33 8.55 -5.21
N ILE A 52 0.63 8.00 -6.20
CA ILE A 52 0.76 6.59 -6.59
C ILE A 52 1.52 6.57 -7.91
N PRO A 53 2.81 6.21 -7.91
CA PRO A 53 3.62 6.16 -9.12
C PRO A 53 3.08 5.10 -10.08
N ASN A 54 3.00 5.46 -11.36
CA ASN A 54 2.57 4.56 -12.41
C ASN A 54 3.62 3.46 -12.65
N GLY A 55 3.16 2.22 -12.80
CA GLY A 55 4.04 1.09 -13.13
C GLY A 55 4.82 0.51 -11.94
N VAL A 56 4.64 1.03 -10.73
CA VAL A 56 5.26 0.47 -9.51
C VAL A 56 4.28 -0.48 -8.83
N PRO A 57 4.62 -1.77 -8.65
CA PRO A 57 3.72 -2.71 -7.98
C PRO A 57 3.61 -2.41 -6.48
N ILE A 58 2.37 -2.41 -5.99
CA ILE A 58 2.04 -2.19 -4.59
C ILE A 58 1.50 -3.49 -4.00
N VAL A 59 2.08 -3.93 -2.88
CA VAL A 59 1.64 -5.10 -2.12
C VAL A 59 0.84 -4.65 -0.92
N TYR A 60 -0.41 -5.11 -0.84
CA TYR A 60 -1.23 -4.94 0.35
C TYR A 60 -1.28 -6.25 1.14
N ASP A 61 -1.03 -6.18 2.45
CA ASP A 61 -1.24 -7.29 3.36
C ASP A 61 -2.56 -7.10 4.14
N PRO A 62 -3.58 -7.96 3.92
CA PRO A 62 -4.85 -7.85 4.61
C PRO A 62 -4.77 -8.13 6.12
N ARG A 63 -3.72 -8.81 6.62
CA ARG A 63 -3.57 -9.13 8.04
C ARG A 63 -3.04 -7.93 8.83
N SER A 64 -2.01 -7.28 8.32
CA SER A 64 -1.39 -6.10 8.93
C SER A 64 -2.04 -4.80 8.50
N ARG A 65 -2.91 -4.84 7.48
CA ARG A 65 -3.52 -3.67 6.81
C ARG A 65 -2.48 -2.63 6.37
N CYS A 66 -1.27 -3.10 6.06
CA CYS A 66 -0.17 -2.24 5.61
C CYS A 66 0.12 -2.45 4.12
N ILE A 67 0.65 -1.40 3.52
CA ILE A 67 1.10 -1.39 2.14
C ILE A 67 2.62 -1.47 2.14
N LYS A 68 3.18 -2.28 1.25
CA LYS A 68 4.60 -2.36 0.95
C LYS A 68 4.80 -2.16 -0.54
N LEU A 69 5.90 -1.53 -0.90
CA LEU A 69 6.31 -1.47 -2.29
C LEU A 69 7.03 -2.76 -2.63
N LEU A 70 6.69 -3.34 -3.78
CA LEU A 70 7.52 -4.39 -4.33
C LEU A 70 8.68 -3.71 -5.06
N ASP A 71 9.85 -4.34 -4.98
CA ASP A 71 10.96 -4.02 -5.88
C ASP A 71 10.45 -4.03 -7.33
N ASP A 72 10.74 -2.97 -8.07
CA ASP A 72 10.41 -2.82 -9.48
C ASP A 72 11.38 -3.62 -10.38
N GLY A 73 12.33 -4.34 -9.77
CA GLY A 73 13.37 -5.09 -10.44
C GLY A 73 14.57 -4.24 -10.82
N SER A 74 14.60 -2.96 -10.41
CA SER A 74 15.74 -2.07 -10.67
C SER A 74 16.91 -2.26 -9.71
N GLY A 75 16.73 -3.08 -8.66
CA GLY A 75 17.75 -3.35 -7.63
C GLY A 75 18.00 -2.15 -6.69
N ARG A 76 17.16 -1.12 -6.78
CA ARG A 76 17.15 0.05 -5.89
C ARG A 76 15.91 0.00 -5.01
N ASN A 77 16.02 0.55 -3.81
CA ASN A 77 14.86 0.62 -2.92
C ASN A 77 13.78 1.53 -3.56
N PRO A 78 12.56 1.04 -3.80
CA PRO A 78 11.50 1.85 -4.41
C PRO A 78 11.17 3.13 -3.64
N LEU A 79 11.42 3.15 -2.31
CA LEU A 79 11.23 4.33 -1.46
C LEU A 79 12.30 5.41 -1.66
N GLU A 80 13.44 5.08 -2.28
CA GLU A 80 14.50 6.05 -2.63
C GLU A 80 14.26 6.66 -4.03
N VAL A 81 13.47 5.99 -4.86
CA VAL A 81 13.25 6.36 -6.27
C VAL A 81 11.91 7.09 -6.46
N HIS A 82 10.90 6.80 -5.65
CA HIS A 82 9.55 7.33 -5.80
C HIS A 82 9.09 8.09 -4.55
N ASP A 83 8.63 9.33 -4.76
CA ASP A 83 7.93 10.11 -3.73
C ASP A 83 6.44 9.77 -3.77
N PHE A 84 5.93 9.21 -2.67
CA PHE A 84 4.51 8.87 -2.51
C PHE A 84 3.73 9.96 -1.76
N GLY A 85 4.39 11.08 -1.46
CA GLY A 85 3.83 12.18 -0.70
C GLY A 85 3.75 11.90 0.81
N PRO A 86 3.35 12.91 1.60
CA PRO A 86 3.39 12.86 3.06
C PRO A 86 2.40 11.86 3.68
N ALA A 87 1.46 11.35 2.90
CA ALA A 87 0.47 10.37 3.35
C ALA A 87 1.05 8.95 3.48
N ALA A 88 2.13 8.63 2.76
CA ALA A 88 2.72 7.29 2.76
C ALA A 88 3.47 6.93 4.06
N GLY A 89 3.99 7.94 4.79
CA GLY A 89 4.87 7.75 5.96
C GLY A 89 4.17 7.62 7.31
N LYS A 90 2.83 7.55 7.38
CA LYS A 90 2.08 7.52 8.65
C LYS A 90 1.25 6.25 8.84
N THR A 91 1.82 5.07 8.60
CA THR A 91 1.32 3.84 9.23
C THR A 91 1.70 3.85 10.72
N ARG A 92 0.70 3.81 11.61
CA ARG A 92 0.92 3.67 13.06
C ARG A 92 1.70 2.38 13.33
N GLY A 93 2.98 2.51 13.69
CA GLY A 93 3.78 1.40 14.18
C GLY A 93 5.29 1.60 14.04
N GLY A 94 5.92 2.11 15.10
CA GLY A 94 7.31 1.78 15.44
C GLY A 94 8.39 2.66 14.81
N ALA A 95 8.80 3.68 15.56
CA ALA A 95 10.20 4.05 15.57
C ALA A 95 11.03 2.84 16.02
N SER A 96 12.02 2.47 15.22
CA SER A 96 13.27 1.96 15.76
C SER A 96 14.38 2.50 14.87
N SER A 97 14.92 3.64 15.31
CA SER A 97 16.32 3.93 15.11
C SER A 97 17.11 2.71 15.57
N VAL A 98 17.76 2.02 14.64
CA VAL A 98 18.91 1.20 15.00
C VAL A 98 20.10 2.15 14.94
N GLU A 99 20.47 2.67 16.11
CA GLU A 99 21.81 3.20 16.36
C GLU A 99 22.82 2.14 15.95
N GLU A 100 23.58 2.45 14.90
CA GLU A 100 24.78 1.73 14.53
C GLU A 100 25.83 1.99 15.62
N ARG A 101 25.84 1.12 16.63
CA ARG A 101 26.96 1.00 17.58
C ARG A 101 28.14 0.41 16.83
N ASP A 102 28.89 1.30 16.20
CA ASP A 102 30.28 1.03 15.85
C ASP A 102 31.19 1.55 16.98
N ARG A 103 32.02 0.63 17.49
CA ARG A 103 33.32 0.79 18.18
C ARG A 103 33.62 -0.45 19.01
N ARG A 104 34.29 -1.40 18.35
CA ARG A 104 35.44 -2.07 18.97
C ARG A 104 36.67 -1.21 18.76
#